data_AF-A0A931S8R6-F1
#
_entry.id   AF-A0A931S8R6-F1
#
_cell.length_a   1.000
_cell.length_b   1.000
_cell.length_c   1.000
_cell.angle_alpha   90.00
_cell.angle_beta   90.00
_cell.angle_gamma   90.00
#
_symmetry.space_group_name_H-M   'P 1'
#
loop_
_entity.id
_entity.type
_entity.pdbx_description
1 polymer ?
#
loop_
_entity_poly.entity_id
_entity_poly.type
_entity_poly.pdbx_seq_one_letter_code
_entity_poly.pdbx_strand_id
1 'polypeptide(L)'
;MSAERDPDNNNNPTDARSRIGNGPWYNANGLMVGKDLDDLHARRGNPILFVDERGQPVPGNWPGSPKPTEHDILTGSTPEGTVMVGKTCNSWTSQASDVQARVGHSDGIGLGGNTSGSSGSWNASHDNQSCADTVPRGGSGRIYCFAAK
;
A
#
# COMPACT_ATOMS: atom_id res chain seq x y z
N MET A 1 -2.80 -3.85 -6.81
CA MET A 1 -2.49 -4.74 -5.66
C MET A 1 -1.95 -6.05 -6.18
N SER A 2 -1.18 -6.78 -5.38
CA SER A 2 -0.74 -8.14 -5.71
C SER A 2 -1.85 -9.15 -5.43
N ALA A 3 -1.96 -10.22 -6.22
CA ALA A 3 -2.98 -11.26 -6.04
C ALA A 3 -2.37 -12.66 -6.25
N GLU A 4 -2.74 -13.63 -5.42
CA GLU A 4 -2.25 -15.01 -5.53
C GLU A 4 -2.96 -15.80 -6.62
N ARG A 5 -4.20 -15.40 -6.94
CA ARG A 5 -5.05 -15.94 -7.99
C ARG A 5 -5.70 -14.77 -8.72
N ASP A 6 -5.17 -14.42 -9.88
CA ASP A 6 -5.71 -13.36 -10.73
C ASP A 6 -6.54 -13.98 -11.87
N PRO A 7 -7.88 -13.82 -11.89
CA PRO A 7 -8.74 -14.35 -12.96
C PRO A 7 -8.36 -13.85 -14.35
N ASP A 8 -7.79 -12.64 -14.44
CA ASP A 8 -7.37 -12.04 -15.71
C ASP A 8 -6.04 -12.64 -16.21
N ASN A 9 -5.35 -13.41 -15.37
CA ASN A 9 -4.09 -14.10 -15.67
C ASN A 9 -4.20 -15.62 -15.45
N ASN A 10 -5.30 -16.23 -15.90
CA ASN A 10 -5.55 -17.68 -15.79
C ASN A 10 -5.40 -18.22 -14.34
N ASN A 11 -5.79 -17.43 -13.34
CA ASN A 11 -5.63 -17.71 -11.91
C ASN A 11 -4.18 -17.88 -11.43
N ASN A 12 -3.19 -17.42 -12.19
CA ASN A 12 -1.81 -17.36 -11.73
C ASN A 12 -1.58 -16.20 -10.75
N PRO A 13 -0.55 -16.29 -9.90
CA PRO A 13 -0.10 -15.17 -9.10
C PRO A 13 0.27 -13.98 -9.99
N THR A 14 -0.12 -12.80 -9.54
CA THR A 14 0.18 -11.55 -10.23
C THR A 14 0.72 -10.51 -9.26
N ASP A 15 1.92 -10.02 -9.57
CA ASP A 15 2.63 -9.03 -8.79
C ASP A 15 2.05 -7.63 -9.03
N ALA A 16 1.97 -6.81 -7.99
CA ALA A 16 1.65 -5.39 -8.15
C ALA A 16 2.68 -4.71 -9.07
N ARG A 17 3.97 -5.03 -8.89
CA ARG A 17 5.09 -4.47 -9.67
C ARG A 17 4.90 -4.64 -11.19
N SER A 18 4.37 -5.78 -11.64
CA SER A 18 4.20 -6.06 -13.08
C SER A 18 2.97 -5.37 -13.70
N ARG A 19 2.06 -4.81 -12.88
CA ARG A 19 0.79 -4.22 -13.32
C ARG A 19 0.74 -2.70 -13.31
N ILE A 20 1.70 -2.04 -12.67
CA ILE A 20 1.66 -0.57 -12.45
C ILE A 20 2.34 0.24 -13.56
N GLY A 21 2.84 -0.43 -14.61
CA GLY A 21 3.61 0.18 -15.69
C GLY A 21 5.09 0.40 -15.32
N ASN A 22 5.83 1.14 -16.16
CA ASN A 22 7.26 1.41 -15.94
C ASN A 22 7.54 2.84 -15.41
N GLY A 23 6.49 3.62 -15.14
CA GLY A 23 6.60 5.02 -14.73
C GLY A 23 6.88 5.99 -15.89
N PRO A 24 7.25 7.25 -15.59
CA PRO A 24 7.22 7.85 -14.25
C PRO A 24 5.79 8.00 -13.71
N TRP A 25 5.64 7.99 -12.39
CA TRP A 25 4.37 8.27 -11.72
C TRP A 25 4.40 9.60 -10.98
N TYR A 26 3.29 10.31 -11.09
CA TYR A 26 3.04 11.58 -10.41
C TYR A 26 1.76 11.46 -9.59
N ASN A 27 1.71 12.14 -8.45
CA ASN A 27 0.49 12.20 -7.65
C ASN A 27 -0.49 13.25 -8.19
N ALA A 28 -1.65 13.38 -7.56
CA ALA A 28 -2.70 14.33 -7.97
C ALA A 28 -2.25 15.81 -8.00
N ASN A 29 -1.18 16.16 -7.29
CA ASN A 29 -0.60 17.51 -7.28
C ASN A 29 0.53 17.69 -8.33
N GLY A 30 0.78 16.68 -9.17
CA GLY A 30 1.87 16.71 -10.16
C GLY A 30 3.26 16.51 -9.56
N LEU A 31 3.39 16.01 -8.33
CA LEU A 31 4.68 15.69 -7.71
C LEU A 31 5.10 14.27 -8.06
N MET A 32 6.38 14.07 -8.39
CA MET A 32 6.91 12.76 -8.80
C MET A 32 7.00 11.79 -7.61
N VAL A 33 6.28 10.68 -7.72
CA VAL A 33 6.23 9.59 -6.72
C VAL A 33 7.25 8.49 -7.04
N GLY A 34 7.63 8.32 -8.30
CA GLY A 34 8.67 7.38 -8.69
C GLY A 34 9.02 7.55 -10.16
N LYS A 35 10.31 7.56 -10.50
CA LYS A 35 10.75 7.68 -11.90
C LYS A 35 10.67 6.35 -12.66
N ASP A 36 10.87 5.25 -11.96
CA ASP A 36 10.82 3.87 -12.45
C ASP A 36 10.50 2.92 -11.29
N LEU A 37 10.33 1.63 -11.60
CA LEU A 37 9.95 0.61 -10.62
C LEU A 37 10.96 0.47 -9.47
N ASP A 38 12.26 0.65 -9.73
CA ASP A 38 13.28 0.52 -8.68
C ASP A 38 13.21 1.70 -7.72
N ASP A 39 13.11 2.93 -8.23
CA ASP A 39 12.91 4.12 -7.42
C ASP A 39 11.61 4.02 -6.61
N LEU A 40 10.50 3.61 -7.23
CA LEU A 40 9.22 3.49 -6.53
C LEU A 40 9.28 2.46 -5.39
N HIS A 41 9.81 1.26 -5.63
CA HIS A 41 9.81 0.19 -4.63
C HIS A 41 10.91 0.35 -3.55
N ALA A 42 11.97 1.11 -3.82
CA ALA A 42 12.98 1.45 -2.81
C ALA A 42 12.56 2.61 -1.89
N ARG A 43 11.54 3.39 -2.26
CA ARG A 43 11.08 4.55 -1.50
C ARG A 43 10.47 4.19 -0.15
N ARG A 44 10.50 5.17 0.74
CA ARG A 44 9.70 5.18 1.97
C ARG A 44 8.38 5.90 1.72
N GLY A 45 7.40 5.64 2.57
CA GLY A 45 6.19 6.46 2.62
C GLY A 45 6.53 7.92 2.88
N ASN A 46 5.66 8.81 2.40
CA ASN A 46 5.82 10.25 2.50
C ASN A 46 4.43 10.89 2.33
N PRO A 47 3.90 11.60 3.35
CA PRO A 47 2.54 12.12 3.32
C PRO A 47 2.31 13.22 2.27
N ILE A 48 3.38 13.79 1.68
CA ILE A 48 3.31 14.77 0.60
C ILE A 48 3.24 14.08 -0.78
N LEU A 49 3.81 12.88 -0.90
CA LEU A 49 3.87 12.14 -2.16
C LEU A 49 2.71 11.16 -2.31
N PHE A 50 2.41 10.40 -1.26
CA PHE A 50 1.32 9.42 -1.22
C PHE A 50 0.06 10.10 -0.66
N VAL A 51 -0.65 10.76 -1.55
CA VAL A 51 -1.86 11.54 -1.27
C VAL A 51 -3.09 10.85 -1.82
N ASP A 52 -4.27 11.28 -1.37
CA ASP A 52 -5.54 10.84 -1.93
C ASP A 52 -5.79 11.40 -3.34
N GLU A 53 -6.93 11.04 -3.94
CA GLU A 53 -7.29 11.44 -5.30
C GLU A 53 -7.48 12.96 -5.47
N ARG A 54 -7.59 13.70 -4.36
CA ARG A 54 -7.75 15.16 -4.30
C ARG A 54 -6.44 15.86 -3.93
N GLY A 55 -5.34 15.12 -3.88
CA GLY A 55 -4.03 15.65 -3.53
C GLY A 55 -3.86 15.95 -2.05
N GLN A 56 -4.73 15.45 -1.17
CA GLN A 56 -4.60 15.67 0.27
C GLN A 56 -3.77 14.56 0.93
N PRO A 57 -2.92 14.89 1.91
CA PRO A 57 -2.25 13.88 2.73
C PRO A 57 -3.25 12.93 3.40
N VAL A 58 -2.98 11.63 3.34
CA VAL A 58 -3.79 10.63 4.06
C VAL A 58 -3.56 10.81 5.57
N PRO A 59 -4.62 10.77 6.41
CA PRO A 59 -4.48 10.79 7.87
C PRO A 59 -3.49 9.72 8.35
N GLY A 60 -2.45 10.14 9.06
CA GLY A 60 -1.36 9.30 9.51
C GLY A 60 -0.79 9.67 10.88
N ASN A 61 0.50 9.40 11.03
CA ASN A 61 1.32 9.66 12.21
C ASN A 61 2.24 10.87 12.04
N TRP A 62 2.12 11.61 10.92
CA TRP A 62 2.85 12.85 10.69
C TRP A 62 2.35 14.02 11.57
N PRO A 63 3.19 15.02 11.88
CA PRO A 63 2.83 16.11 12.79
C PRO A 63 1.62 16.94 12.33
N GLY A 64 0.60 17.06 13.18
CA GLY A 64 -0.63 17.77 12.84
C GLY A 64 -1.64 16.96 12.01
N SER A 65 -1.37 15.66 11.80
CA SER A 65 -2.31 14.77 11.11
C SER A 65 -3.66 14.69 11.82
N PRO A 66 -4.78 14.72 11.08
CA PRO A 66 -6.09 14.40 11.65
C PRO A 66 -6.15 12.96 12.17
N LYS A 67 -7.17 12.70 13.01
CA LYS A 67 -7.51 11.37 13.53
C LYS A 67 -8.92 10.95 13.07
N PRO A 68 -9.19 9.64 12.92
CA PRO A 68 -8.30 8.50 13.18
C PRO A 68 -7.13 8.39 12.18
N THR A 69 -6.11 7.60 12.53
CA THR A 69 -5.03 7.23 11.60
C THR A 69 -5.60 6.30 10.52
N GLU A 70 -5.28 6.56 9.26
CA GLU A 70 -5.74 5.84 8.07
C GLU A 70 -4.58 5.50 7.10
N HIS A 71 -3.34 5.50 7.60
CA HIS A 71 -2.15 5.41 6.75
C HIS A 71 -1.86 4.01 6.21
N ASP A 72 -2.50 2.96 6.76
CA ASP A 72 -2.33 1.58 6.30
C ASP A 72 -3.09 1.36 4.99
N ILE A 73 -2.33 1.19 3.91
CA ILE A 73 -2.85 0.98 2.57
C ILE A 73 -2.70 -0.49 2.19
N LEU A 74 -3.78 -1.12 1.73
CA LEU A 74 -3.77 -2.53 1.31
C LEU A 74 -2.92 -2.70 0.04
N THR A 75 -1.96 -3.64 0.09
CA THR A 75 -1.05 -3.90 -1.03
C THR A 75 -0.96 -5.37 -1.41
N GLY A 76 -0.91 -6.25 -0.40
CA GLY A 76 -0.66 -7.67 -0.57
C GLY A 76 0.72 -8.02 -1.12
N SER A 77 1.68 -7.09 -1.00
CA SER A 77 2.99 -7.19 -1.66
C SER A 77 4.17 -7.24 -0.70
N THR A 78 5.27 -7.83 -1.15
CA THR A 78 6.61 -7.61 -0.60
C THR A 78 7.07 -6.16 -0.86
N PRO A 79 8.16 -5.68 -0.22
CA PRO A 79 8.76 -4.38 -0.55
C PRO A 79 9.08 -4.24 -2.05
N GLU A 80 9.53 -5.32 -2.67
CA GLU A 80 9.87 -5.40 -4.09
C GLU A 80 8.64 -5.34 -5.00
N GLY A 81 7.42 -5.38 -4.44
CA GLY A 81 6.17 -5.31 -5.18
C GLY A 81 5.69 -6.65 -5.74
N THR A 82 6.31 -7.76 -5.32
CA THR A 82 5.87 -9.12 -5.66
C THR A 82 4.76 -9.60 -4.73
N VAL A 83 4.04 -10.65 -5.09
CA VAL A 83 3.00 -11.25 -4.25
C VAL A 83 3.55 -11.64 -2.87
N MET A 84 2.84 -11.27 -1.80
CA MET A 84 3.06 -11.82 -0.48
C MET A 84 2.06 -12.94 -0.23
N VAL A 85 2.53 -14.18 -0.33
CA VAL A 85 1.71 -15.40 -0.20
C VAL A 85 0.96 -15.41 1.13
N GLY A 86 -0.33 -15.74 1.09
CA GLY A 86 -1.26 -15.76 2.22
C GLY A 86 -1.66 -14.39 2.75
N LYS A 87 -1.20 -13.29 2.13
CA LYS A 87 -1.41 -11.92 2.61
C LYS A 87 -2.09 -11.03 1.56
N THR A 88 -3.03 -11.61 0.82
CA THR A 88 -3.81 -10.92 -0.21
C THR A 88 -5.32 -10.93 0.08
N CYS A 89 -5.76 -11.23 1.31
CA CYS A 89 -7.19 -11.46 1.58
C CYS A 89 -7.83 -12.51 0.65
N ASN A 90 -7.11 -13.61 0.40
CA ASN A 90 -7.47 -14.63 -0.60
C ASN A 90 -7.69 -14.02 -1.99
N SER A 91 -6.71 -13.27 -2.49
CA SER A 91 -6.83 -12.52 -3.76
C SER A 91 -8.00 -11.54 -3.78
N TRP A 92 -8.20 -10.85 -2.66
CA TRP A 92 -9.19 -9.79 -2.45
C TRP A 92 -10.65 -10.25 -2.53
N THR A 93 -10.90 -11.54 -2.29
CA THR A 93 -12.25 -12.12 -2.30
C THR A 93 -12.76 -12.54 -0.92
N SER A 94 -11.95 -12.38 0.14
CA SER A 94 -12.33 -12.74 1.51
C SER A 94 -12.61 -11.52 2.37
N GLN A 95 -13.65 -11.65 3.22
CA GLN A 95 -13.97 -10.75 4.33
C GLN A 95 -13.87 -11.50 5.68
N ALA A 96 -13.13 -12.60 5.73
CA ALA A 96 -13.01 -13.41 6.93
C ALA A 96 -12.11 -12.72 7.98
N SER A 97 -12.44 -12.92 9.25
CA SER A 97 -11.73 -12.32 10.39
C SER A 97 -10.39 -12.99 10.70
N ASP A 98 -10.18 -14.20 10.18
CA ASP A 98 -8.97 -15.03 10.35
C ASP A 98 -8.00 -14.94 9.14
N VAL A 99 -8.38 -14.20 8.10
CA VAL A 99 -7.55 -13.92 6.92
C VAL A 99 -7.02 -12.50 7.01
N GLN A 100 -5.82 -12.26 6.51
CA GLN A 100 -5.13 -10.97 6.55
C GLN A 100 -4.60 -10.56 5.18
N ALA A 101 -4.22 -9.29 5.07
CA ALA A 101 -3.46 -8.75 3.97
C ALA A 101 -2.24 -7.98 4.45
N ARG A 102 -1.24 -7.89 3.58
CA ARG A 102 -0.10 -7.01 3.76
C ARG A 102 -0.50 -5.57 3.46
N VAL A 103 -0.08 -4.65 4.32
CA VAL A 103 -0.26 -3.20 4.16
C VAL A 103 1.09 -2.49 4.11
N GLY A 104 1.10 -1.25 3.63
CA GLY A 104 2.20 -0.31 3.84
C GLY A 104 1.70 1.05 4.33
N HIS A 105 2.62 1.88 4.82
CA HIS A 105 2.28 3.19 5.40
C HIS A 105 2.43 4.29 4.35
N SER A 106 1.34 4.97 3.99
CA SER A 106 1.39 6.13 3.06
C SER A 106 2.32 7.25 3.54
N ASP A 107 2.41 7.47 4.86
CA ASP A 107 3.29 8.49 5.44
C ASP A 107 4.71 8.00 5.77
N GLY A 108 4.94 6.68 5.75
CA GLY A 108 6.23 6.07 6.09
C GLY A 108 6.58 6.11 7.58
N ILE A 109 5.60 6.27 8.47
CA ILE A 109 5.82 6.48 9.90
C ILE A 109 5.09 5.41 10.72
N GLY A 110 5.85 4.46 11.26
CA GLY A 110 5.33 3.44 12.19
C GLY A 110 5.20 3.91 13.64
N LEU A 111 4.94 2.96 14.54
CA LEU A 111 4.79 3.19 15.98
C LEU A 111 6.00 3.94 16.56
N GLY A 112 5.74 4.92 17.42
CA GLY A 112 6.78 5.74 18.06
C GLY A 112 7.57 6.62 17.10
N GLY A 113 7.09 6.85 15.87
CA GLY A 113 7.80 7.64 14.86
C GLY A 113 8.87 6.86 14.08
N ASN A 114 8.88 5.52 14.17
CA ASN A 114 9.88 4.70 13.49
C ASN A 114 9.68 4.71 11.96
N THR A 115 10.68 5.18 11.23
CA THR A 115 10.71 5.23 9.76
C THR A 115 11.66 4.20 9.14
N SER A 116 12.31 3.37 9.95
CA SER A 116 13.31 2.40 9.50
C SER A 116 12.69 1.05 9.09
N GLY A 117 13.43 0.27 8.30
CA GLY A 117 13.05 -1.10 7.94
C GLY A 117 11.67 -1.19 7.29
N SER A 118 10.86 -2.16 7.70
CA SER A 118 9.49 -2.30 7.20
C SER A 118 8.59 -1.17 7.70
N SER A 119 8.82 -0.59 8.89
CA SER A 119 7.96 0.47 9.45
C SER A 119 7.85 1.72 8.57
N GLY A 120 8.85 2.00 7.74
CA GLY A 120 8.79 3.11 6.77
C GLY A 120 8.38 2.71 5.35
N SER A 121 8.08 1.44 5.09
CA SER A 121 7.71 0.96 3.76
C SER A 121 6.32 1.49 3.36
N TRP A 122 6.18 2.01 2.15
CA TRP A 122 4.87 2.45 1.64
C TRP A 122 3.98 1.29 1.19
N ASN A 123 4.57 0.12 0.91
CA ASN A 123 3.88 -1.04 0.35
C ASN A 123 4.00 -2.35 1.15
N ALA A 124 4.83 -2.42 2.21
CA ALA A 124 5.07 -3.69 2.92
C ALA A 124 5.54 -3.49 4.38
N SER A 125 4.76 -2.78 5.19
CA SER A 125 5.04 -2.49 6.60
C SER A 125 4.75 -3.65 7.53
N HIS A 126 3.50 -4.09 7.56
CA HIS A 126 3.00 -5.15 8.43
C HIS A 126 1.70 -5.74 7.88
N ASP A 127 1.15 -6.71 8.59
CA ASP A 127 -0.13 -7.30 8.23
C ASP A 127 -1.25 -6.50 8.91
N ASN A 128 -2.38 -6.32 8.22
CA ASN A 128 -3.57 -5.76 8.82
C ASN A 128 -4.14 -6.70 9.90
N GLN A 129 -5.12 -6.23 10.66
CA GLN A 129 -5.73 -7.07 11.70
C GLN A 129 -6.52 -8.22 11.08
N SER A 130 -7.37 -7.92 10.09
CA SER A 130 -8.16 -8.91 9.35
C SER A 130 -8.69 -8.35 8.04
N CYS A 131 -9.20 -9.21 7.15
CA CYS A 131 -9.92 -8.80 5.95
C CYS A 131 -11.38 -8.40 6.21
N ALA A 132 -11.91 -8.65 7.42
CA ALA A 132 -13.26 -8.26 7.83
C ALA A 132 -13.36 -6.78 8.23
N ASP A 133 -12.29 -6.25 8.84
CA ASP A 133 -12.20 -4.87 9.30
C ASP A 133 -10.76 -4.37 9.19
N THR A 134 -10.59 -3.26 8.46
CA THR A 134 -9.30 -2.64 8.17
C THR A 134 -8.97 -1.48 9.12
N VAL A 135 -9.95 -1.00 9.90
CA VAL A 135 -9.73 0.10 10.85
C VAL A 135 -8.70 -0.24 11.93
N PRO A 136 -8.72 -1.43 12.55
CA PRO A 136 -7.72 -1.79 13.54
C PRO A 136 -6.32 -1.77 12.93
N ARG A 137 -5.39 -1.14 13.65
CA ARG A 137 -3.98 -0.87 13.28
C ARG A 137 -3.74 0.36 12.40
N GLY A 138 -4.79 1.01 11.90
CA GLY A 138 -4.69 2.33 11.27
C GLY A 138 -5.01 2.35 9.78
N GLY A 139 -5.88 1.45 9.30
CA GLY A 139 -6.37 1.46 7.92
C GLY A 139 -7.76 2.07 7.77
N SER A 140 -8.18 2.24 6.52
CA SER A 140 -9.56 2.61 6.16
C SER A 140 -10.00 2.00 4.82
N GLY A 141 -9.43 0.85 4.46
CA GLY A 141 -9.72 0.14 3.22
C GLY A 141 -9.14 0.79 1.97
N ARG A 142 -8.15 1.69 2.13
CA ARG A 142 -7.51 2.41 1.03
C ARG A 142 -6.62 1.49 0.19
N ILE A 143 -6.50 1.84 -1.09
CA ILE A 143 -5.65 1.19 -2.09
C ILE A 143 -4.94 2.26 -2.92
N TYR A 144 -3.81 1.89 -3.52
CA TYR A 144 -3.15 2.73 -4.53
C TYR A 144 -3.67 2.44 -5.93
N CYS A 145 -3.97 3.50 -6.67
CA CYS A 145 -4.35 3.44 -8.08
C CYS A 145 -3.21 4.01 -8.92
N PHE A 146 -2.67 3.20 -9.84
CA PHE A 146 -1.64 3.61 -10.78
C PHE A 146 -2.28 3.72 -12.17
N ALA A 147 -2.08 4.85 -12.84
CA ALA A 147 -2.50 5.00 -14.22
C ALA A 147 -1.67 4.06 -15.11
N ALA A 148 -2.34 3.08 -15.73
CA ALA A 148 -1.75 2.30 -16.81
C ALA A 148 -1.80 3.11 -18.11
N LYS A 149 -0.73 3.05 -18.91
CA LYS A 149 -0.73 3.57 -20.28
C LYS A 149 -1.23 2.49 -21.24
#